data_AF-A0AAU6XAW6-F1
#
_entry.id   AF-A0AAU6XAW6-F1
#
_cell.length_a   1.000
_cell.length_b   1.000
_cell.length_c   1.000
_cell.angle_alpha   90.00
_cell.angle_beta   90.00
_cell.angle_gamma   90.00
#
_symmetry.space_group_name_H-M   'P 1'
#
loop_
_entity.id
_entity.type
_entity.pdbx_description
1 polymer ?
#
loop_
_entity_poly.entity_id
_entity_poly.type
_entity_poly.pdbx_seq_one_letter_code
_entity_poly.pdbx_strand_id
1 'polypeptide(L)'
;MTFTDTQETGPGGCGCPAPGSGPRDLIAGTQVLTGPGGSPPALRLAVSELAEPAVARPWQADRQAFGTSWDCDGQARRSAEGEAVERICGAVPPDRGRVVYGSHRALTRRGVPALDPRRLVLYSSRQYATPGFPFRPFLPDSPAHWVEGRFADRDEPVHVPAFLVYTAWPRMPHGRPEPRYAFPALGGTAAGATAAHAALSGLQEVIERDAAAVWWANAHPLRALRPTPYLLGAIGGAPRDFDVRLAYVDNEFGVPVLAAGVRSRDEGWLTYGFAARADPVEAAAKALAEAYVLQLTCRTLDNPAARPRTPGRASPLKPWRRDRRYLDAYRTDFSDVVEQLCQQQLYLDRRAADRVAPWAWDMPSGSWADVPSLPGGDLDTLVDRVRACGREVITVDLTTPEATAAGAHAVRVVVPGTVGAAPAAYLARGGGRLREAGARLGWRARALGEKELNTFPMPHS
;
A
#
# COMPACT_ATOMS: atom_id res chain seq x y z
N MET A 1 -17.88 -3.28 60.44
CA MET A 1 -18.77 -3.80 59.38
C MET A 1 -18.72 -2.80 58.24
N THR A 2 -17.76 -2.92 57.33
CA THR A 2 -17.74 -2.25 56.02
C THR A 2 -16.52 -2.74 55.25
N PHE A 3 -16.76 -3.41 54.13
CA PHE A 3 -15.75 -3.78 53.15
C PHE A 3 -15.44 -2.58 52.26
N THR A 4 -14.16 -2.32 52.04
CA THR A 4 -13.62 -1.44 51.01
C THR A 4 -13.46 -2.21 49.71
N ASP A 5 -14.00 -1.66 48.61
CA ASP A 5 -13.86 -2.20 47.27
C ASP A 5 -13.09 -1.19 46.40
N THR A 6 -12.03 -1.68 45.75
CA THR A 6 -11.10 -0.95 44.89
C THR A 6 -11.62 -0.94 43.45
N GLN A 7 -11.80 0.26 42.87
CA GLN A 7 -12.12 0.43 41.45
C GLN A 7 -10.87 0.35 40.58
N GLU A 8 -10.89 -0.55 39.59
CA GLU A 8 -10.04 -0.57 38.42
C GLU A 8 -10.40 0.58 37.46
N THR A 9 -9.41 1.35 37.06
CA THR A 9 -9.51 2.39 36.03
C THR A 9 -9.19 1.81 34.65
N GLY A 10 -10.18 1.71 33.76
CA GLY A 10 -9.99 1.45 32.32
C GLY A 10 -9.64 2.73 31.54
N PRO A 11 -8.97 2.65 30.37
CA PRO A 11 -8.53 3.82 29.63
C PRO A 11 -9.64 4.40 28.75
N GLY A 12 -9.99 5.65 29.01
CA GLY A 12 -10.21 6.69 28.00
C GLY A 12 -11.44 6.58 27.10
N GLY A 13 -12.57 7.13 27.56
CA GLY A 13 -13.71 7.43 26.70
C GLY A 13 -13.34 8.39 25.57
N CYS A 14 -13.54 7.94 24.33
CA CYS A 14 -13.55 8.80 23.15
C CYS A 14 -14.76 9.74 23.21
N GLY A 15 -14.54 11.02 23.46
CA GLY A 15 -15.53 12.05 23.17
C GLY A 15 -15.82 12.08 21.66
N CYS A 16 -17.03 11.71 21.27
CA CYS A 16 -17.49 11.81 19.88
C CYS A 16 -17.61 13.28 19.47
N PRO A 17 -16.93 13.74 18.40
CA PRO A 17 -17.34 14.94 17.70
C PRO A 17 -18.69 14.67 17.01
N ALA A 18 -19.55 15.68 16.91
CA ALA A 18 -20.85 15.57 16.28
C ALA A 18 -20.76 15.04 14.82
N PRO A 19 -21.71 14.23 14.35
CA PRO A 19 -21.74 13.74 12.97
C PRO A 19 -21.98 14.91 12.00
N GLY A 20 -20.99 15.20 11.13
CA GLY A 20 -21.15 16.17 10.04
C GLY A 20 -20.00 17.17 9.78
N SER A 21 -18.79 16.94 10.31
CA SER A 21 -17.64 17.85 10.14
C SER A 21 -16.44 17.23 9.41
N GLY A 22 -16.67 16.37 8.42
CA GLY A 22 -15.60 16.09 7.46
C GLY A 22 -15.20 17.39 6.73
N PRO A 23 -14.05 17.45 6.04
CA PRO A 23 -13.65 18.55 5.18
C PRO A 23 -14.78 18.95 4.21
N ARG A 24 -15.66 19.86 4.63
CA ARG A 24 -16.76 20.34 3.79
C ARG A 24 -16.08 20.99 2.59
N ASP A 25 -16.46 20.55 1.39
CA ASP A 25 -15.92 20.91 0.06
C ASP A 25 -14.95 19.88 -0.58
N LEU A 26 -14.30 19.00 0.18
CA LEU A 26 -13.45 17.93 -0.40
C LEU A 26 -14.17 16.57 -0.52
N ILE A 27 -15.10 16.30 0.39
CA ILE A 27 -15.79 15.01 0.51
C ILE A 27 -17.30 15.24 0.37
N ALA A 28 -17.90 14.60 -0.64
CA ALA A 28 -19.33 14.70 -0.93
C ALA A 28 -20.17 13.96 0.12
N GLY A 29 -19.67 12.86 0.65
CA GLY A 29 -20.32 12.09 1.71
C GLY A 29 -19.47 10.92 2.18
N THR A 30 -19.77 10.44 3.39
CA THR A 30 -19.15 9.22 3.94
C THR A 30 -20.24 8.32 4.51
N GLN A 31 -20.29 7.08 4.04
CA GLN A 31 -21.17 6.03 4.56
C GLN A 31 -20.33 5.01 5.34
N VAL A 32 -20.85 4.49 6.45
CA VAL A 32 -20.24 3.39 7.20
C VAL A 32 -21.13 2.17 7.09
N LEU A 33 -20.53 1.03 6.71
CA LEU A 33 -21.16 -0.28 6.61
C LEU A 33 -20.63 -1.19 7.72
N THR A 34 -21.52 -1.99 8.30
CA THR A 34 -21.19 -2.95 9.37
C THR A 34 -21.27 -4.37 8.83
N GLY A 35 -20.22 -5.17 9.04
CA GLY A 35 -20.11 -6.54 8.53
C GLY A 35 -20.42 -6.66 7.03
N PRO A 36 -19.89 -5.78 6.16
CA PRO A 36 -20.24 -5.75 4.74
C PRO A 36 -20.02 -7.10 4.07
N GLY A 37 -20.97 -7.52 3.22
CA GLY A 37 -20.87 -8.74 2.43
C GLY A 37 -20.66 -10.02 3.24
N GLY A 38 -21.09 -10.10 4.49
CA GLY A 38 -20.84 -11.29 5.33
C GLY A 38 -19.41 -11.39 5.87
N SER A 39 -18.67 -10.28 5.87
CA SER A 39 -17.48 -10.14 6.71
C SER A 39 -17.86 -10.11 8.20
N PRO A 40 -16.90 -10.25 9.15
CA PRO A 40 -17.25 -10.32 10.56
C PRO A 40 -18.10 -9.12 11.02
N PRO A 41 -19.11 -9.34 11.89
CA PRO A 41 -20.05 -8.28 12.29
C PRO A 41 -19.41 -7.06 12.98
N ALA A 42 -18.21 -7.23 13.52
CA ALA A 42 -17.47 -6.14 14.15
C ALA A 42 -16.83 -5.22 13.09
N LEU A 43 -16.40 -5.75 11.95
CA LEU A 43 -15.75 -4.97 10.89
C LEU A 43 -16.64 -3.82 10.41
N ARG A 44 -16.13 -2.60 10.51
CA ARG A 44 -16.69 -1.40 9.90
C ARG A 44 -15.90 -1.08 8.64
N LEU A 45 -16.62 -0.80 7.56
CA LEU A 45 -16.08 -0.26 6.31
C LEU A 45 -16.74 1.08 6.04
N ALA A 46 -15.96 2.15 6.13
CA ALA A 46 -16.35 3.46 5.65
C ALA A 46 -15.98 3.62 4.18
N VAL A 47 -16.88 4.24 3.41
CA VAL A 47 -16.67 4.63 2.02
C VAL A 47 -16.91 6.12 1.93
N SER A 48 -15.88 6.89 1.57
CA SER A 48 -15.96 8.33 1.33
C SER A 48 -15.99 8.61 -0.16
N GLU A 49 -16.97 9.39 -0.60
CA GLU A 49 -17.07 9.87 -1.98
C GLU A 49 -16.37 11.23 -2.10
N LEU A 50 -15.41 11.33 -3.01
CA LEU A 50 -14.69 12.57 -3.28
C LEU A 50 -15.59 13.56 -4.02
N ALA A 51 -15.54 14.83 -3.62
CA ALA A 51 -16.29 15.89 -4.29
C ALA A 51 -15.92 16.02 -5.79
N GLU A 52 -16.89 16.44 -6.59
CA GLU A 52 -16.66 16.77 -8.01
C GLU A 52 -15.77 18.02 -8.11
N PRO A 53 -14.62 17.97 -8.79
CA PRO A 53 -13.86 19.18 -9.04
C PRO A 53 -14.67 20.09 -9.96
N ALA A 54 -14.61 21.40 -9.72
CA ALA A 54 -15.30 22.40 -10.54
C ALA A 54 -14.92 22.34 -12.04
N VAL A 55 -13.75 21.78 -12.35
CA VAL A 55 -13.27 21.52 -13.71
C VAL A 55 -12.96 20.03 -13.83
N ALA A 56 -13.55 19.36 -14.82
CA ALA A 56 -13.29 17.95 -15.10
C ALA A 56 -11.80 17.72 -15.42
N ARG A 57 -11.18 16.73 -14.77
CA ARG A 57 -9.75 16.41 -14.94
C ARG A 57 -9.60 14.99 -15.50
N PRO A 58 -8.97 14.79 -16.67
CA PRO A 58 -8.74 13.45 -17.22
C PRO A 58 -7.75 12.59 -16.42
N TRP A 59 -7.14 13.15 -15.37
CA TRP A 59 -6.18 12.50 -14.47
C TRP A 59 -6.71 12.32 -13.04
N GLN A 60 -8.01 12.47 -12.81
CA GLN A 60 -8.60 12.30 -11.49
C GLN A 60 -8.39 10.87 -10.96
N ALA A 61 -8.08 10.75 -9.67
CA ALA A 61 -8.00 9.48 -8.95
C ALA A 61 -9.38 8.81 -8.83
N ASP A 62 -9.45 7.56 -8.35
CA ASP A 62 -10.75 6.95 -8.06
C ASP A 62 -11.55 7.82 -7.10
N ARG A 63 -12.86 7.87 -7.33
CA ARG A 63 -13.77 8.78 -6.63
C ARG A 63 -14.21 8.27 -5.26
N GLN A 64 -13.68 7.13 -4.84
CA GLN A 64 -13.98 6.50 -3.57
C GLN A 64 -12.70 6.25 -2.81
N ALA A 65 -12.75 6.50 -1.52
CA ALA A 65 -11.72 6.17 -0.54
C ALA A 65 -12.33 5.28 0.53
N PHE A 66 -11.51 4.43 1.14
CA PHE A 66 -11.98 3.40 2.06
C PHE A 66 -11.34 3.56 3.44
N GLY A 67 -12.03 3.09 4.46
CA GLY A 67 -11.51 3.14 5.82
C GLY A 67 -12.08 2.01 6.64
N THR A 68 -11.28 1.41 7.50
CA THR A 68 -11.71 0.26 8.29
C THR A 68 -11.46 0.45 9.77
N SER A 69 -12.28 -0.22 10.58
CA SER A 69 -12.08 -0.43 12.02
C SER A 69 -12.82 -1.70 12.46
N TRP A 70 -12.52 -2.23 13.64
CA TRP A 70 -13.16 -3.45 14.14
C TRP A 70 -14.39 -3.22 15.02
N ASP A 71 -14.66 -2.01 15.47
CA ASP A 71 -15.80 -1.72 16.34
C ASP A 71 -16.12 -0.22 16.45
N CYS A 72 -15.43 0.63 15.68
CA CYS A 72 -15.50 2.08 15.84
C CYS A 72 -15.85 2.79 14.52
N ASP A 73 -17.13 3.12 14.34
CA ASP A 73 -17.63 3.83 13.16
C ASP A 73 -16.86 5.14 12.91
N GLY A 74 -16.54 5.88 13.98
CA GLY A 74 -15.80 7.13 13.90
C GLY A 74 -14.36 6.94 13.41
N GLN A 75 -13.69 5.86 13.79
CA GLN A 75 -12.35 5.54 13.30
C GLN A 75 -12.38 5.14 11.83
N ALA A 76 -13.32 4.27 11.42
CA ALA A 76 -13.47 3.89 10.02
C ALA A 76 -13.72 5.12 9.14
N ARG A 77 -14.65 6.00 9.57
CA ARG A 77 -14.93 7.28 8.90
C ARG A 77 -13.70 8.15 8.77
N ARG A 78 -12.95 8.40 9.84
CA ARG A 78 -11.73 9.23 9.79
C ARG A 78 -10.67 8.64 8.86
N SER A 79 -10.54 7.31 8.82
CA SER A 79 -9.62 6.63 7.89
C SER A 79 -10.02 6.85 6.44
N ALA A 80 -11.31 6.71 6.10
CA ALA A 80 -11.81 6.91 4.74
C ALA A 80 -11.71 8.38 4.31
N GLU A 81 -11.99 9.31 5.22
CA GLU A 81 -11.87 10.74 4.96
C GLU A 81 -10.40 11.16 4.79
N GLY A 82 -9.47 10.57 5.55
CA GLY A 82 -8.03 10.76 5.38
C GLY A 82 -7.54 10.27 4.02
N GLU A 83 -7.89 9.04 3.62
CA GLU A 83 -7.54 8.51 2.29
C GLU A 83 -8.17 9.36 1.17
N ALA A 84 -9.37 9.93 1.36
CA ALA A 84 -9.95 10.85 0.39
C ALA A 84 -9.12 12.13 0.23
N VAL A 85 -8.69 12.75 1.33
CA VAL A 85 -7.82 13.94 1.32
C VAL A 85 -6.49 13.62 0.64
N GLU A 86 -5.88 12.48 0.98
CA GLU A 86 -4.65 11.98 0.37
C GLU A 86 -4.78 11.88 -1.16
N ARG A 87 -5.82 11.21 -1.65
CA ARG A 87 -6.09 11.03 -3.09
C ARG A 87 -6.30 12.36 -3.80
N ILE A 88 -7.01 13.30 -3.18
CA ILE A 88 -7.24 14.63 -3.75
C ILE A 88 -5.91 15.39 -3.87
N CYS A 89 -5.14 15.45 -2.78
CA CYS A 89 -3.86 16.15 -2.75
C CYS A 89 -2.88 15.56 -3.78
N GLY A 90 -2.80 14.24 -3.87
CA GLY A 90 -1.99 13.53 -4.87
C GLY A 90 -2.45 13.70 -6.32
N ALA A 91 -3.66 14.23 -6.55
CA ALA A 91 -4.23 14.49 -7.88
C ALA A 91 -4.19 15.98 -8.30
N VAL A 92 -3.67 16.86 -7.43
CA VAL A 92 -3.43 18.27 -7.75
C VAL A 92 -2.02 18.44 -8.31
N PRO A 93 -1.87 18.97 -9.54
CA PRO A 93 -0.54 19.24 -10.09
C PRO A 93 0.22 20.23 -9.20
N PRO A 94 1.55 20.06 -9.04
CA PRO A 94 2.38 21.04 -8.35
C PRO A 94 2.31 22.40 -9.02
N ASP A 95 2.52 23.46 -8.25
CA ASP A 95 2.75 24.79 -8.80
C ASP A 95 3.92 24.75 -9.79
N ARG A 96 3.76 25.36 -10.96
CA ARG A 96 4.75 25.37 -12.04
C ARG A 96 6.10 25.93 -11.58
N GLY A 97 6.10 26.88 -10.63
CA GLY A 97 7.32 27.43 -10.04
C GLY A 97 8.11 26.45 -9.16
N ARG A 98 7.48 25.36 -8.71
CA ARG A 98 8.06 24.33 -7.85
C ARG A 98 8.54 23.08 -8.61
N VAL A 99 8.43 23.09 -9.95
CA VAL A 99 8.84 21.99 -10.82
C VAL A 99 10.07 22.38 -11.63
N VAL A 100 11.17 21.66 -11.45
CA VAL A 100 12.40 21.85 -12.22
C VAL A 100 12.51 20.76 -13.27
N TYR A 101 12.89 21.13 -14.50
CA TYR A 101 13.14 20.17 -15.58
C TYR A 101 14.64 20.01 -15.87
N GLY A 102 15.06 18.76 -16.07
CA GLY A 102 16.42 18.42 -16.49
C GLY A 102 16.80 16.99 -16.15
N SER A 103 18.03 16.60 -16.47
CA SER A 103 18.59 15.33 -15.97
C SER A 103 19.22 15.53 -14.60
N HIS A 104 19.37 14.44 -13.84
CA HIS A 104 20.08 14.47 -12.56
C HIS A 104 21.48 15.11 -12.69
N ARG A 105 22.24 14.76 -13.74
CA ARG A 105 23.55 15.36 -14.05
C ARG A 105 23.48 16.85 -14.39
N ALA A 106 22.39 17.32 -14.99
CA ALA A 106 22.22 18.75 -15.26
C ALA A 106 21.87 19.52 -13.98
N LEU A 107 20.99 18.99 -13.13
CA LEU A 107 20.60 19.60 -11.86
C LEU A 107 21.79 19.72 -10.90
N THR A 108 22.52 18.62 -10.70
CA THR A 108 23.70 18.57 -9.81
C THR A 108 24.80 19.54 -10.26
N ARG A 109 25.07 19.68 -11.57
CA ARG A 109 26.02 20.68 -12.10
C ARG A 109 25.64 22.13 -11.80
N ARG A 110 24.35 22.42 -11.61
CA ARG A 110 23.86 23.75 -11.22
C ARG A 110 23.80 23.92 -9.70
N GLY A 111 24.30 22.96 -8.92
CA GLY A 111 24.20 22.97 -7.46
C GLY A 111 22.80 22.66 -6.92
N VAL A 112 21.90 22.08 -7.73
CA VAL A 112 20.56 21.65 -7.28
C VAL A 112 20.67 20.22 -6.73
N PRO A 113 20.44 19.99 -5.42
CA PRO A 113 20.43 18.64 -4.85
C PRO A 113 19.29 17.84 -5.46
N ALA A 114 19.59 16.66 -6.00
CA ALA A 114 18.61 15.82 -6.68
C ALA A 114 18.86 14.35 -6.33
N LEU A 115 17.78 13.59 -6.19
CA LEU A 115 17.84 12.16 -5.91
C LEU A 115 18.52 11.41 -7.07
N ASP A 116 19.60 10.70 -6.76
CA ASP A 116 20.35 9.93 -7.76
C ASP A 116 19.50 8.76 -8.30
N PRO A 117 19.25 8.68 -9.62
CA PRO A 117 18.50 7.58 -10.24
C PRO A 117 19.04 6.18 -9.91
N ARG A 118 20.34 6.06 -9.63
CA ARG A 118 21.00 4.77 -9.31
C ARG A 118 20.59 4.19 -7.96
N ARG A 119 19.98 5.01 -7.09
CA ARG A 119 19.49 4.60 -5.77
C ARG A 119 18.07 4.05 -5.81
N LEU A 120 17.40 4.15 -6.96
CA LEU A 120 16.03 3.68 -7.13
C LEU A 120 16.03 2.20 -7.52
N VAL A 121 15.06 1.46 -6.99
CA VAL A 121 14.79 0.10 -7.46
C VAL A 121 13.79 0.17 -8.61
N LEU A 122 14.32 0.13 -9.84
CA LEU A 122 13.53 0.11 -11.06
C LEU A 122 13.60 -1.27 -11.73
N TYR A 123 13.40 -1.34 -13.03
CA TYR A 123 13.30 -2.61 -13.75
C TYR A 123 14.67 -3.22 -14.07
N SER A 124 14.71 -4.54 -14.18
CA SER A 124 15.93 -5.24 -14.59
C SER A 124 16.23 -5.02 -16.08
N SER A 125 17.48 -5.26 -16.50
CA SER A 125 17.85 -5.27 -17.92
C SER A 125 16.99 -6.25 -18.74
N ARG A 126 16.57 -7.37 -18.12
CA ARG A 126 15.69 -8.34 -18.77
C ARG A 126 14.28 -7.78 -18.97
N GLN A 127 13.72 -7.08 -17.99
CA GLN A 127 12.43 -6.41 -18.12
C GLN A 127 12.47 -5.34 -19.22
N TYR A 128 13.51 -4.50 -19.26
CA TYR A 128 13.67 -3.50 -20.31
C TYR A 128 13.85 -4.10 -21.72
N ALA A 129 14.40 -5.30 -21.82
CA ALA A 129 14.55 -6.02 -23.10
C ALA A 129 13.28 -6.74 -23.56
N THR A 130 12.24 -6.84 -22.71
CA THR A 130 10.97 -7.49 -23.09
C THR A 130 10.24 -6.67 -24.16
N PRO A 131 9.88 -7.27 -25.32
CA PRO A 131 9.10 -6.57 -26.33
C PRO A 131 7.79 -6.01 -25.77
N GLY A 132 7.53 -4.72 -26.04
CA GLY A 132 6.33 -4.04 -25.55
C GLY A 132 6.36 -3.61 -24.08
N PHE A 133 7.49 -3.77 -23.37
CA PHE A 133 7.62 -3.24 -22.01
C PHE A 133 7.46 -1.70 -22.01
N PRO A 134 6.55 -1.13 -21.21
CA PRO A 134 6.09 0.25 -21.42
C PRO A 134 7.01 1.31 -20.81
N PHE A 135 8.05 0.90 -20.07
CA PHE A 135 8.90 1.81 -19.32
C PHE A 135 10.31 1.93 -19.90
N ARG A 136 10.86 3.15 -19.83
CA ARG A 136 12.26 3.44 -20.19
C ARG A 136 13.17 3.43 -18.96
N PRO A 137 14.46 3.13 -19.11
CA PRO A 137 15.43 3.32 -18.05
C PRO A 137 15.49 4.79 -17.58
N PHE A 138 15.51 4.99 -16.26
CA PHE A 138 15.78 6.29 -15.67
C PHE A 138 17.24 6.35 -15.22
N LEU A 139 18.04 7.08 -15.98
CA LEU A 139 19.49 7.17 -15.84
C LEU A 139 19.89 8.59 -15.41
N PRO A 140 21.14 8.82 -14.97
CA PRO A 140 21.61 10.16 -14.59
C PRO A 140 21.46 11.24 -15.67
N ASP A 141 21.41 10.86 -16.95
CA ASP A 141 21.20 11.74 -18.11
C ASP A 141 19.75 11.76 -18.63
N SER A 142 18.85 10.96 -18.05
CA SER A 142 17.44 10.93 -18.44
C SER A 142 16.76 12.27 -18.09
N PRO A 143 16.03 12.90 -19.03
CA PRO A 143 15.29 14.11 -18.74
C PRO A 143 14.05 13.79 -17.89
N ALA A 144 13.83 14.55 -16.82
CA ALA A 144 12.62 14.44 -16.01
C ALA A 144 12.23 15.78 -15.40
N HIS A 145 10.99 15.83 -14.91
CA HIS A 145 10.52 16.83 -13.98
C HIS A 145 10.83 16.40 -12.55
N TRP A 146 11.21 17.37 -11.74
CA TRP A 146 11.62 17.17 -10.36
C TRP A 146 10.86 18.15 -9.48
N VAL A 147 10.39 17.67 -8.34
CA VAL A 147 9.74 18.47 -7.30
C VAL A 147 10.59 18.51 -6.05
N GLU A 148 10.52 19.61 -5.33
CA GLU A 148 11.25 19.77 -4.07
C GLU A 148 10.61 18.89 -2.98
N GLY A 149 11.45 18.09 -2.31
CA GLY A 149 11.17 17.42 -1.05
C GLY A 149 12.27 17.72 -0.04
N ARG A 150 12.21 17.05 1.12
CA ARG A 150 13.16 17.24 2.22
C ARG A 150 13.57 15.90 2.81
N PHE A 151 14.83 15.77 3.22
CA PHE A 151 15.27 14.63 4.02
C PHE A 151 14.65 14.71 5.42
N ALA A 152 13.96 13.67 5.86
CA ALA A 152 13.19 13.70 7.10
C ALA A 152 14.04 13.85 8.37
N ASP A 153 15.28 13.37 8.36
CA ASP A 153 16.19 13.36 9.52
C ASP A 153 16.93 14.69 9.75
N ARG A 154 17.10 15.49 8.69
CA ARG A 154 17.93 16.70 8.71
C ARG A 154 17.29 17.93 8.08
N ASP A 155 16.07 17.77 7.59
CA ASP A 155 15.27 18.83 6.97
C ASP A 155 16.02 19.56 5.83
N GLU A 156 16.85 18.84 5.07
CA GLU A 156 17.60 19.41 3.94
C GLU A 156 16.83 19.22 2.62
N PRO A 157 16.82 20.23 1.72
CA PRO A 157 16.09 20.13 0.46
C PRO A 157 16.73 19.14 -0.51
N VAL A 158 15.88 18.37 -1.20
CA VAL A 158 16.27 17.45 -2.27
C VAL A 158 15.19 17.38 -3.34
N HIS A 159 15.60 17.42 -4.60
CA HIS A 159 14.69 17.28 -5.73
C HIS A 159 14.42 15.81 -6.02
N VAL A 160 13.15 15.42 -6.09
CA VAL A 160 12.69 14.05 -6.35
C VAL A 160 11.98 14.01 -7.71
N PRO A 161 12.18 12.97 -8.54
CA PRO A 161 11.44 12.84 -9.79
C PRO A 161 9.93 12.84 -9.56
N ALA A 162 9.20 13.67 -10.30
CA ALA A 162 7.76 13.87 -10.10
C ALA A 162 6.93 12.58 -10.29
N PHE A 163 7.41 11.65 -11.14
CA PHE A 163 6.76 10.35 -11.34
C PHE A 163 6.81 9.43 -10.10
N LEU A 164 7.68 9.70 -9.13
CA LEU A 164 7.71 9.00 -7.84
C LEU A 164 6.78 9.63 -6.79
N VAL A 165 6.22 10.80 -7.10
CA VAL A 165 5.42 11.61 -6.18
C VAL A 165 3.95 11.58 -6.54
N TYR A 166 3.61 11.79 -7.81
CA TYR A 166 2.22 11.89 -8.27
C TYR A 166 1.81 10.65 -9.07
N THR A 167 0.80 9.93 -8.59
CA THR A 167 0.26 8.72 -9.25
C THR A 167 -0.25 9.00 -10.67
N ALA A 168 -0.86 10.18 -10.87
CA ALA A 168 -1.40 10.59 -12.15
C ALA A 168 -0.43 11.45 -12.98
N TRP A 169 0.85 11.56 -12.58
CA TRP A 169 1.84 12.42 -13.22
C TRP A 169 1.84 12.38 -14.76
N PRO A 170 1.83 11.19 -15.43
CA PRO A 170 1.88 11.13 -16.90
C PRO A 170 0.66 11.73 -17.62
N ARG A 171 -0.40 12.06 -16.87
CA ARG A 171 -1.63 12.68 -17.38
C ARG A 171 -1.78 14.12 -16.87
N MET A 172 -0.97 14.55 -15.92
CA MET A 172 -1.00 15.91 -15.39
C MET A 172 -0.38 16.90 -16.38
N PRO A 173 -0.81 18.17 -16.39
CA PRO A 173 -0.20 19.19 -17.22
C PRO A 173 1.23 19.49 -16.75
N HIS A 174 2.22 19.02 -17.50
CA HIS A 174 3.62 19.34 -17.29
C HIS A 174 4.23 19.95 -18.56
N GLY A 175 5.12 20.94 -18.40
CA GLY A 175 5.53 21.85 -19.47
C GLY A 175 6.35 21.23 -20.60
N ARG A 176 6.80 19.98 -20.44
CA ARG A 176 7.59 19.23 -21.43
C ARG A 176 7.19 17.75 -21.43
N PRO A 177 7.27 17.02 -22.55
CA PRO A 177 7.06 15.58 -22.54
C PRO A 177 8.22 14.86 -21.82
N GLU A 178 7.92 13.78 -21.11
CA GLU A 178 8.93 12.86 -20.58
C GLU A 178 8.51 11.39 -20.77
N PRO A 179 9.45 10.45 -20.93
CA PRO A 179 9.15 9.03 -20.96
C PRO A 179 8.49 8.53 -19.68
N ARG A 180 7.74 7.43 -19.77
CA ARG A 180 7.31 6.69 -18.58
C ARG A 180 8.50 5.90 -18.03
N TYR A 181 8.96 6.26 -16.84
CA TYR A 181 10.10 5.61 -16.20
C TYR A 181 9.71 4.46 -15.27
N ALA A 182 8.51 4.52 -14.69
CA ALA A 182 7.98 3.53 -13.76
C ALA A 182 6.45 3.47 -13.84
N PHE A 183 5.91 2.36 -13.35
CA PHE A 183 4.51 2.26 -12.97
C PHE A 183 4.22 3.29 -11.86
N PRO A 184 3.03 3.93 -11.85
CA PRO A 184 2.66 4.89 -10.83
C PRO A 184 2.95 4.39 -9.42
N ALA A 185 3.57 5.22 -8.58
CA ALA A 185 3.91 4.81 -7.23
C ALA A 185 2.65 4.84 -6.34
N LEU A 186 2.10 3.66 -6.05
CA LEU A 186 0.79 3.51 -5.40
C LEU A 186 0.79 3.49 -3.86
N GLY A 187 1.95 3.63 -3.22
CA GLY A 187 2.06 3.65 -1.76
C GLY A 187 3.12 4.64 -1.29
N GLY A 188 2.98 5.09 -0.06
CA GLY A 188 3.80 6.13 0.57
C GLY A 188 3.17 7.52 0.52
N THR A 189 1.93 7.67 0.08
CA THR A 189 1.19 8.92 0.26
C THR A 189 0.25 8.73 1.44
N ALA A 190 0.12 9.71 2.32
CA ALA A 190 -0.85 9.65 3.40
C ALA A 190 -1.32 11.05 3.79
N ALA A 191 -2.50 11.12 4.40
CA ALA A 191 -3.01 12.32 5.03
C ALA A 191 -3.08 12.17 6.55
N GLY A 192 -3.03 13.30 7.26
CA GLY A 192 -3.12 13.33 8.71
C GLY A 192 -3.41 14.72 9.25
N ALA A 193 -3.73 14.79 10.54
CA ALA A 193 -3.95 16.05 11.26
C ALA A 193 -2.68 16.91 11.39
N THR A 194 -1.50 16.31 11.18
CA THR A 194 -0.21 17.00 11.13
C THR A 194 0.64 16.41 10.01
N ALA A 195 1.58 17.18 9.48
CA ALA A 195 2.55 16.68 8.50
C ALA A 195 3.36 15.49 9.03
N ALA A 196 3.72 15.48 10.33
CA ALA A 196 4.43 14.38 10.95
C ALA A 196 3.60 13.08 11.01
N HIS A 197 2.30 13.19 11.31
CA HIS A 197 1.40 12.03 11.29
C HIS A 197 1.19 11.49 9.85
N ALA A 198 1.05 12.38 8.86
CA ALA A 198 0.99 12.00 7.46
C ALA A 198 2.29 11.30 7.02
N ALA A 199 3.46 11.86 7.36
CA ALA A 199 4.75 11.25 7.06
C ALA A 199 4.94 9.90 7.75
N LEU A 200 4.53 9.74 9.00
CA LEU A 200 4.58 8.45 9.72
C LEU A 200 3.75 7.39 9.00
N SER A 201 2.51 7.71 8.64
CA SER A 201 1.62 6.79 7.92
C SER A 201 2.19 6.41 6.55
N GLY A 202 2.72 7.38 5.81
CA GLY A 202 3.37 7.14 4.52
C GLY A 202 4.63 6.27 4.65
N LEU A 203 5.45 6.49 5.69
CA LEU A 203 6.64 5.68 5.93
C LEU A 203 6.30 4.24 6.34
N GLN A 204 5.28 4.06 7.19
CA GLN A 204 4.74 2.74 7.51
C GLN A 204 4.30 1.99 6.25
N GLU A 205 3.57 2.65 5.34
CA GLU A 205 3.15 2.02 4.09
C GLU A 205 4.33 1.66 3.18
N VAL A 206 5.35 2.53 3.06
CA VAL A 206 6.55 2.21 2.26
C VAL A 206 7.26 0.97 2.79
N ILE A 207 7.40 0.85 4.12
CA ILE A 207 8.03 -0.30 4.78
C ILE A 207 7.19 -1.57 4.58
N GLU A 208 5.88 -1.47 4.76
CA GLU A 208 4.93 -2.57 4.54
C GLU A 208 5.02 -3.11 3.11
N ARG A 209 4.94 -2.24 2.10
CA ARG A 209 4.95 -2.66 0.68
C ARG A 209 6.28 -3.26 0.26
N ASP A 210 7.40 -2.74 0.77
CA ASP A 210 8.72 -3.32 0.52
C ASP A 210 8.87 -4.70 1.15
N ALA A 211 8.47 -4.85 2.41
CA ALA A 211 8.51 -6.14 3.10
C ALA A 211 7.62 -7.18 2.40
N ALA A 212 6.39 -6.80 2.03
CA ALA A 212 5.47 -7.66 1.30
C ALA A 212 6.03 -8.08 -0.07
N ALA A 213 6.59 -7.13 -0.84
CA ALA A 213 7.20 -7.42 -2.14
C ALA A 213 8.41 -8.36 -2.02
N VAL A 214 9.27 -8.14 -1.02
CA VAL A 214 10.44 -8.97 -0.73
C VAL A 214 10.03 -10.39 -0.34
N TRP A 215 9.08 -10.54 0.58
CA TRP A 215 8.53 -11.83 0.99
C TRP A 215 7.98 -12.60 -0.20
N TRP A 216 7.10 -11.94 -0.95
CA TRP A 216 6.39 -12.56 -2.06
C TRP A 216 7.31 -13.00 -3.19
N ALA A 217 8.30 -12.16 -3.55
CA ALA A 217 9.29 -12.47 -4.57
C ALA A 217 10.23 -13.61 -4.17
N ASN A 218 10.43 -13.84 -2.86
CA ASN A 218 11.25 -14.94 -2.38
C ASN A 218 10.45 -16.23 -2.16
N ALA A 219 9.11 -16.20 -2.12
CA ALA A 219 8.27 -17.36 -1.80
C ALA A 219 8.77 -18.11 -0.56
N HIS A 220 9.07 -17.36 0.51
CA HIS A 220 9.57 -17.92 1.75
C HIS A 220 8.39 -18.32 2.66
N PRO A 221 8.34 -19.55 3.19
CA PRO A 221 7.33 -19.93 4.18
C PRO A 221 7.61 -19.24 5.51
N LEU A 222 6.90 -18.13 5.77
CA LEU A 222 6.96 -17.43 7.07
C LEU A 222 6.36 -18.30 8.18
N ARG A 223 6.47 -17.84 9.43
CA ARG A 223 5.89 -18.52 10.58
C ARG A 223 4.48 -18.01 10.86
N ALA A 224 3.51 -18.92 10.89
CA ALA A 224 2.12 -18.62 11.18
C ALA A 224 1.90 -18.29 12.66
N LEU A 225 1.32 -17.12 12.92
CA LEU A 225 0.88 -16.67 14.22
C LEU A 225 -0.57 -17.10 14.46
N ARG A 226 -0.87 -17.57 15.68
CA ARG A 226 -2.26 -17.77 16.09
C ARG A 226 -2.91 -16.43 16.39
N PRO A 227 -4.16 -16.17 15.96
CA PRO A 227 -4.87 -14.95 16.35
C PRO A 227 -4.91 -14.77 17.87
N THR A 228 -4.64 -13.56 18.34
CA THR A 228 -4.73 -13.20 19.76
C THR A 228 -6.20 -13.20 20.22
N PRO A 229 -6.50 -13.24 21.53
CA PRO A 229 -7.87 -13.12 22.03
C PRO A 229 -8.61 -11.89 21.51
N TYR A 230 -7.92 -10.75 21.37
CA TYR A 230 -8.47 -9.54 20.76
C TYR A 230 -8.90 -9.78 19.31
N LEU A 231 -8.02 -10.35 18.48
CA LEU A 231 -8.32 -10.64 17.06
C LEU A 231 -9.43 -11.68 16.93
N LEU A 232 -9.43 -12.71 17.78
CA LEU A 232 -10.52 -13.69 17.85
C LEU A 232 -11.84 -13.02 18.21
N GLY A 233 -11.86 -12.12 19.20
CA GLY A 233 -13.04 -11.32 19.54
C GLY A 233 -13.54 -10.50 18.36
N ALA A 234 -12.64 -9.79 17.68
CA ALA A 234 -12.95 -8.95 16.52
C ALA A 234 -13.57 -9.74 15.36
N ILE A 235 -13.11 -10.98 15.10
CA ILE A 235 -13.70 -11.84 14.07
C ILE A 235 -14.84 -12.73 14.55
N GLY A 236 -15.26 -12.62 15.82
CA GLY A 236 -16.36 -13.40 16.38
C GLY A 236 -16.03 -14.86 16.72
N GLY A 237 -14.79 -15.17 17.10
CA GLY A 237 -14.35 -16.44 17.69
C GLY A 237 -14.08 -17.57 16.68
N ALA A 238 -14.75 -17.56 15.53
CA ALA A 238 -14.42 -18.30 14.31
C ALA A 238 -15.35 -17.83 13.19
N PRO A 239 -14.87 -17.18 12.12
CA PRO A 239 -15.72 -16.90 10.97
C PRO A 239 -16.20 -18.24 10.42
N ARG A 240 -17.51 -18.49 10.40
CA ARG A 240 -18.09 -19.74 9.88
C ARG A 240 -17.74 -19.96 8.40
N ASP A 241 -17.37 -18.88 7.70
CA ASP A 241 -17.20 -18.87 6.26
C ASP A 241 -15.73 -18.66 5.83
N PHE A 242 -14.82 -18.35 6.76
CA PHE A 242 -13.43 -18.03 6.45
C PHE A 242 -12.42 -18.71 7.36
N ASP A 243 -11.29 -19.06 6.78
CA ASP A 243 -10.08 -19.43 7.49
C ASP A 243 -9.09 -18.27 7.49
N VAL A 244 -8.32 -18.13 8.58
CA VAL A 244 -7.38 -17.02 8.79
C VAL A 244 -5.97 -17.54 9.04
N ARG A 245 -4.99 -16.85 8.44
CA ARG A 245 -3.56 -17.01 8.71
C ARG A 245 -2.95 -15.64 8.97
N LEU A 246 -2.12 -15.54 10.00
CA LEU A 246 -1.35 -14.35 10.32
C LEU A 246 0.12 -14.70 10.24
N ALA A 247 0.97 -13.78 9.79
CA ALA A 247 2.41 -13.94 9.84
C ALA A 247 3.09 -12.59 10.05
N TYR A 248 4.19 -12.59 10.80
CA TYR A 248 5.14 -11.48 10.78
C TYR A 248 6.01 -11.60 9.53
N VAL A 249 6.12 -10.50 8.80
CA VAL A 249 6.95 -10.41 7.60
C VAL A 249 8.31 -9.84 8.00
N ASP A 250 9.32 -10.71 8.11
CA ASP A 250 10.67 -10.28 8.48
C ASP A 250 11.15 -9.19 7.53
N ASN A 251 11.73 -8.13 8.10
CA ASN A 251 12.25 -7.00 7.35
C ASN A 251 13.45 -6.39 8.07
N GLU A 252 14.37 -5.79 7.30
CA GLU A 252 15.63 -5.27 7.84
C GLU A 252 15.44 -4.05 8.74
N PHE A 253 14.30 -3.37 8.64
CA PHE A 253 13.99 -2.17 9.41
C PHE A 253 13.60 -2.48 10.85
N GLY A 254 13.36 -3.76 11.20
CA GLY A 254 12.90 -4.14 12.54
C GLY A 254 11.53 -3.56 12.89
N VAL A 255 10.71 -3.25 11.89
CA VAL A 255 9.35 -2.73 12.06
C VAL A 255 8.35 -3.88 12.08
N PRO A 256 7.34 -3.89 12.96
CA PRO A 256 6.29 -4.90 12.94
C PRO A 256 5.43 -4.76 11.68
N VAL A 257 5.71 -5.60 10.68
CA VAL A 257 4.91 -5.73 9.46
C VAL A 257 4.18 -7.05 9.52
N LEU A 258 2.84 -7.00 9.52
CA LEU A 258 2.00 -8.17 9.65
C LEU A 258 1.28 -8.43 8.33
N ALA A 259 1.24 -9.69 7.92
CA ALA A 259 0.45 -10.18 6.80
C ALA A 259 -0.73 -10.99 7.34
N ALA A 260 -1.93 -10.73 6.83
CA ALA A 260 -3.13 -11.48 7.17
C ALA A 260 -3.74 -12.11 5.91
N GLY A 261 -3.74 -13.44 5.84
CA GLY A 261 -4.41 -14.22 4.83
C GLY A 261 -5.83 -14.58 5.27
N VAL A 262 -6.82 -14.29 4.44
CA VAL A 262 -8.21 -14.72 4.60
C VAL A 262 -8.58 -15.61 3.42
N ARG A 263 -9.01 -16.84 3.70
CA ARG A 263 -9.48 -17.79 2.68
C ARG A 263 -10.96 -18.07 2.88
N SER A 264 -11.79 -17.84 1.88
CA SER A 264 -13.21 -18.24 1.93
C SER A 264 -13.34 -19.75 1.77
N ARG A 265 -14.18 -20.40 2.59
CA ARG A 265 -14.29 -21.88 2.61
C ARG A 265 -14.99 -22.44 1.38
N ASP A 266 -16.09 -21.80 0.99
CA ASP A 266 -16.94 -22.27 -0.11
C ASP A 266 -16.30 -21.95 -1.47
N GLU A 267 -15.96 -20.68 -1.69
CA GLU A 267 -15.41 -20.23 -2.97
C GLU A 267 -13.91 -20.53 -3.09
N GLY A 268 -13.19 -20.65 -1.97
CA GLY A 268 -11.75 -20.92 -1.94
C GLY A 268 -10.87 -19.72 -2.30
N TRP A 269 -11.43 -18.51 -2.31
CA TRP A 269 -10.71 -17.28 -2.64
C TRP A 269 -9.74 -16.91 -1.52
N LEU A 270 -8.50 -16.62 -1.89
CA LEU A 270 -7.46 -16.18 -0.95
C LEU A 270 -7.19 -14.69 -1.15
N THR A 271 -7.24 -13.93 -0.06
CA THR A 271 -6.86 -12.51 -0.02
C THR A 271 -5.83 -12.27 1.06
N TYR A 272 -4.94 -11.31 0.84
CA TYR A 272 -3.95 -10.85 1.81
C TYR A 272 -4.05 -9.35 2.04
N GLY A 273 -4.10 -8.95 3.30
CA GLY A 273 -3.85 -7.58 3.74
C GLY A 273 -2.51 -7.48 4.46
N PHE A 274 -1.96 -6.28 4.52
CA PHE A 274 -0.67 -6.00 5.15
C PHE A 274 -0.78 -4.75 6.01
N ALA A 275 0.04 -4.65 7.05
CA ALA A 275 0.11 -3.44 7.86
C ALA A 275 1.47 -3.33 8.55
N ALA A 276 2.04 -2.14 8.54
CA ALA A 276 3.11 -1.77 9.47
C ALA A 276 2.55 -0.89 10.60
N ARG A 277 2.75 -1.29 11.87
CA ARG A 277 2.41 -0.47 13.05
C ARG A 277 3.46 -0.65 14.14
N ALA A 278 3.49 0.28 15.09
CA ALA A 278 4.35 0.18 16.27
C ALA A 278 3.96 -1.01 17.16
N ASP A 279 2.65 -1.23 17.32
CA ASP A 279 2.07 -2.39 17.99
C ASP A 279 1.79 -3.52 16.97
N PRO A 280 2.33 -4.73 17.16
CA PRO A 280 2.14 -5.83 16.22
C PRO A 280 0.69 -6.38 16.18
N VAL A 281 -0.08 -6.25 17.26
CA VAL A 281 -1.50 -6.66 17.28
C VAL A 281 -2.34 -5.65 16.51
N GLU A 282 -2.06 -4.34 16.63
CA GLU A 282 -2.70 -3.32 15.80
C GLU A 282 -2.39 -3.50 14.31
N ALA A 283 -1.13 -3.82 13.97
CA ALA A 283 -0.76 -4.18 12.61
C ALA A 283 -1.58 -5.38 12.11
N ALA A 284 -1.62 -6.48 12.87
CA ALA A 284 -2.39 -7.65 12.47
C ALA A 284 -3.89 -7.35 12.34
N ALA A 285 -4.46 -6.51 13.20
CA ALA A 285 -5.84 -6.09 13.12
C ALA A 285 -6.13 -5.32 11.82
N LYS A 286 -5.26 -4.36 11.46
CA LYS A 286 -5.38 -3.61 10.20
C LYS A 286 -5.21 -4.51 8.98
N ALA A 287 -4.18 -5.35 8.96
CA ALA A 287 -3.93 -6.30 7.87
C ALA A 287 -5.14 -7.23 7.68
N LEU A 288 -5.74 -7.72 8.76
CA LEU A 288 -6.90 -8.59 8.72
C LEU A 288 -8.14 -7.87 8.19
N ALA A 289 -8.37 -6.62 8.62
CA ALA A 289 -9.48 -5.80 8.11
C ALA A 289 -9.36 -5.58 6.60
N GLU A 290 -8.16 -5.27 6.11
CA GLU A 290 -7.90 -5.14 4.67
C GLU A 290 -8.17 -6.46 3.93
N ALA A 291 -7.67 -7.59 4.44
CA ALA A 291 -7.90 -8.89 3.82
C ALA A 291 -9.40 -9.23 3.66
N TYR A 292 -10.23 -8.88 4.64
CA TYR A 292 -11.68 -9.03 4.55
C TYR A 292 -12.33 -8.07 3.54
N VAL A 293 -11.88 -6.83 3.46
CA VAL A 293 -12.37 -5.88 2.44
C VAL A 293 -12.06 -6.41 1.04
N LEU A 294 -10.89 -7.01 0.83
CA LEU A 294 -10.54 -7.62 -0.46
C LEU A 294 -11.46 -8.78 -0.84
N GLN A 295 -12.08 -9.49 0.12
CA GLN A 295 -13.11 -10.50 -0.19
C GLN A 295 -14.37 -9.87 -0.80
N LEU A 296 -14.69 -8.61 -0.48
CA LEU A 296 -15.77 -7.87 -1.15
C LEU A 296 -15.41 -7.59 -2.60
N THR A 297 -14.16 -7.20 -2.87
CA THR A 297 -13.65 -7.04 -4.23
C THR A 297 -13.77 -8.34 -5.01
N CYS A 298 -13.41 -9.49 -4.43
CA CYS A 298 -13.63 -10.80 -5.05
C CYS A 298 -15.10 -11.03 -5.42
N ARG A 299 -16.05 -10.75 -4.51
CA ARG A 299 -17.49 -10.86 -4.78
C ARG A 299 -17.95 -9.93 -5.90
N THR A 300 -17.44 -8.70 -5.94
CA THR A 300 -17.75 -7.76 -7.04
C THR A 300 -17.22 -8.29 -8.38
N LEU A 301 -16.01 -8.82 -8.42
CA LEU A 301 -15.40 -9.37 -9.63
C LEU A 301 -16.06 -10.68 -10.09
N ASP A 302 -16.62 -11.46 -9.16
CA ASP A 302 -17.37 -12.67 -9.46
C ASP A 302 -18.84 -12.41 -9.84
N ASN A 303 -19.31 -11.16 -9.77
CA ASN A 303 -20.67 -10.80 -10.19
C ASN A 303 -20.71 -10.49 -11.71
N PRO A 304 -21.44 -11.26 -12.55
CA PRO A 304 -21.53 -11.01 -13.99
C PRO A 304 -22.21 -9.68 -14.37
N ALA A 305 -23.00 -9.12 -13.44
CA ALA A 305 -23.63 -7.82 -13.60
C ALA A 305 -22.69 -6.66 -13.24
N ALA A 306 -21.57 -6.91 -12.57
CA ALA A 306 -20.60 -5.87 -12.27
C ALA A 306 -20.01 -5.31 -13.57
N ARG A 307 -19.85 -3.99 -13.59
CA ARG A 307 -19.24 -3.25 -14.70
C ARG A 307 -18.05 -2.50 -14.14
N PRO A 308 -16.82 -3.05 -14.26
CA PRO A 308 -15.62 -2.33 -13.86
C PRO A 308 -15.57 -0.98 -14.58
N ARG A 309 -15.41 0.10 -13.81
CA ARG A 309 -15.34 1.45 -14.36
C ARG A 309 -13.98 1.66 -15.02
N THR A 310 -13.92 1.62 -16.34
CA THR A 310 -12.71 1.99 -17.11
C THR A 310 -13.00 3.08 -18.14
N PRO A 311 -13.25 4.33 -17.70
CA PRO A 311 -13.57 5.42 -18.62
C PRO A 311 -12.46 5.63 -19.65
N GLY A 312 -12.82 5.65 -20.94
CA GLY A 312 -11.90 5.98 -22.03
C GLY A 312 -10.84 4.92 -22.35
N ARG A 313 -10.91 3.70 -21.81
CA ARG A 313 -10.01 2.58 -22.18
C ARG A 313 -10.66 1.21 -22.00
N ALA A 314 -10.10 0.21 -22.70
CA ALA A 314 -10.46 -1.18 -22.47
C ALA A 314 -10.12 -1.61 -21.03
N SER A 315 -10.97 -2.45 -20.45
CA SER A 315 -10.70 -3.04 -19.13
C SER A 315 -9.50 -3.98 -19.21
N PRO A 316 -8.56 -3.92 -18.25
CA PRO A 316 -7.46 -4.88 -18.14
C PRO A 316 -7.90 -6.23 -17.54
N LEU A 317 -9.10 -6.28 -16.96
CA LEU A 317 -9.71 -7.50 -16.46
C LEU A 317 -10.14 -8.39 -17.62
N LYS A 318 -10.02 -9.71 -17.42
CA LYS A 318 -10.58 -10.68 -18.36
C LYS A 318 -12.11 -10.65 -18.27
N PRO A 319 -12.81 -11.01 -19.37
CA PRO A 319 -14.24 -11.18 -19.35
C PRO A 319 -14.65 -12.09 -18.19
N TRP A 320 -15.77 -11.78 -17.54
CA TRP A 320 -16.29 -12.61 -16.46
C TRP A 320 -16.49 -14.05 -16.94
N ARG A 321 -16.13 -15.02 -16.10
CA ARG A 321 -16.27 -16.45 -16.40
C ARG A 321 -16.99 -17.18 -15.28
N ARG A 322 -18.04 -17.92 -15.63
CA ARG A 322 -18.77 -18.79 -14.69
C ARG A 322 -17.89 -19.87 -14.06
N ASP A 323 -16.89 -20.37 -14.81
CA ASP A 323 -15.97 -21.41 -14.35
C ASP A 323 -14.82 -20.89 -13.48
N ARG A 324 -14.68 -19.56 -13.35
CA ARG A 324 -13.61 -18.85 -12.63
C ARG A 324 -12.20 -19.28 -13.02
N ARG A 325 -12.01 -19.89 -14.21
CA ARG A 325 -10.71 -20.39 -14.67
C ARG A 325 -9.81 -19.27 -15.19
N TYR A 326 -9.49 -18.30 -14.34
CA TYR A 326 -8.75 -17.11 -14.73
C TYR A 326 -7.26 -17.37 -14.97
N LEU A 327 -6.67 -18.42 -14.39
CA LEU A 327 -5.31 -18.83 -14.75
C LEU A 327 -5.18 -19.24 -16.22
N ASP A 328 -6.29 -19.70 -16.84
CA ASP A 328 -6.31 -20.07 -18.25
C ASP A 328 -6.64 -18.85 -19.15
N ALA A 329 -7.04 -17.71 -18.56
CA ALA A 329 -7.43 -16.50 -19.28
C ALA A 329 -6.34 -15.42 -19.31
N TYR A 330 -5.50 -15.36 -18.27
CA TYR A 330 -4.28 -14.55 -18.24
C TYR A 330 -3.11 -15.30 -18.86
N ARG A 331 -2.10 -14.57 -19.33
CA ARG A 331 -0.88 -15.18 -19.85
C ARG A 331 -0.12 -15.87 -18.74
N THR A 332 0.58 -16.96 -19.07
CA THR A 332 1.37 -17.75 -18.12
C THR A 332 2.57 -17.00 -17.54
N ASP A 333 3.04 -15.95 -18.23
CA ASP A 333 4.07 -15.03 -17.76
C ASP A 333 3.53 -13.82 -16.99
N PHE A 334 2.20 -13.71 -16.85
CA PHE A 334 1.48 -12.62 -16.20
C PHE A 334 1.78 -11.23 -16.78
N SER A 335 2.28 -11.16 -18.02
CA SER A 335 2.58 -9.88 -18.71
C SER A 335 1.33 -9.03 -18.96
N ASP A 336 0.14 -9.62 -18.89
CA ASP A 336 -1.17 -8.97 -19.01
C ASP A 336 -1.87 -8.72 -17.65
N VAL A 337 -1.20 -9.00 -16.53
CA VAL A 337 -1.62 -8.60 -15.17
C VAL A 337 -1.08 -7.19 -14.89
N VAL A 338 -1.69 -6.21 -15.55
CA VAL A 338 -1.22 -4.82 -15.64
C VAL A 338 -1.83 -3.88 -14.60
N GLU A 339 -2.78 -4.38 -13.81
CA GLU A 339 -3.40 -3.68 -12.68
C GLU A 339 -3.58 -4.61 -11.48
N GLN A 340 -3.61 -4.03 -10.28
CA GLN A 340 -3.74 -4.76 -9.03
C GLN A 340 -5.05 -5.57 -8.96
N LEU A 341 -6.16 -5.04 -9.51
CA LEU A 341 -7.42 -5.76 -9.64
C LEU A 341 -7.34 -7.02 -10.53
N CYS A 342 -6.39 -7.09 -11.48
CA CYS A 342 -6.16 -8.32 -12.23
C CYS A 342 -5.65 -9.45 -11.33
N GLN A 343 -4.86 -9.10 -10.31
CA GLN A 343 -4.38 -10.07 -9.33
C GLN A 343 -5.54 -10.62 -8.51
N GLN A 344 -6.45 -9.76 -8.03
CA GLN A 344 -7.70 -10.20 -7.38
C GLN A 344 -8.52 -11.14 -8.27
N GLN A 345 -8.70 -10.80 -9.55
CA GLN A 345 -9.46 -11.64 -10.47
C GLN A 345 -8.83 -13.04 -10.63
N LEU A 346 -7.50 -13.13 -10.64
CA LEU A 346 -6.80 -14.42 -10.66
C LEU A 346 -7.13 -15.30 -9.45
N TYR A 347 -7.29 -14.70 -8.26
CA TYR A 347 -7.62 -15.44 -7.04
C TYR A 347 -9.09 -15.82 -6.90
N LEU A 348 -9.94 -15.47 -7.88
CA LEU A 348 -11.23 -16.13 -8.04
C LEU A 348 -11.08 -17.60 -8.48
N ASP A 349 -9.95 -17.93 -9.09
CA ASP A 349 -9.55 -19.31 -9.42
C ASP A 349 -8.91 -19.97 -8.19
N ARG A 350 -9.53 -21.01 -7.63
CA ARG A 350 -9.01 -21.73 -6.44
C ARG A 350 -7.61 -22.27 -6.65
N ARG A 351 -7.24 -22.61 -7.89
CA ARG A 351 -5.90 -23.09 -8.24
C ARG A 351 -4.83 -22.03 -7.95
N ALA A 352 -5.16 -20.74 -7.98
CA ALA A 352 -4.23 -19.68 -7.63
C ALA A 352 -3.89 -19.69 -6.14
N ALA A 353 -4.89 -19.90 -5.27
CA ALA A 353 -4.67 -20.09 -3.83
C ALA A 353 -3.83 -21.36 -3.57
N ASP A 354 -4.16 -22.47 -4.24
CA ASP A 354 -3.42 -23.73 -4.07
C ASP A 354 -1.96 -23.61 -4.56
N ARG A 355 -1.70 -22.81 -5.61
CA ARG A 355 -0.36 -22.58 -6.15
C ARG A 355 0.58 -21.92 -5.15
N VAL A 356 0.06 -21.03 -4.29
CA VAL A 356 0.84 -20.27 -3.30
C VAL A 356 0.78 -20.87 -1.90
N ALA A 357 -0.13 -21.82 -1.66
CA ALA A 357 -0.31 -22.48 -0.38
C ALA A 357 0.99 -22.97 0.29
N PRO A 358 1.99 -23.56 -0.42
CA PRO A 358 3.20 -24.08 0.21
C PRO A 358 4.05 -23.07 1.00
N TRP A 359 3.87 -21.78 0.77
CA TRP A 359 4.64 -20.73 1.45
C TRP A 359 3.80 -19.57 1.96
N ALA A 360 2.58 -19.40 1.45
CA ALA A 360 1.65 -18.40 1.96
C ALA A 360 0.66 -18.99 2.96
N TRP A 361 0.31 -20.28 2.91
CA TRP A 361 -0.78 -20.83 3.72
C TRP A 361 -0.36 -21.94 4.68
N ASP A 362 0.43 -22.90 4.17
CA ASP A 362 0.92 -24.09 4.87
C ASP A 362 2.22 -23.78 5.60
N MET A 363 2.16 -22.72 6.40
CA MET A 363 3.30 -22.13 7.10
C MET A 363 3.61 -22.87 8.42
N PRO A 364 4.89 -23.04 8.79
CA PRO A 364 5.26 -23.54 10.11
C PRO A 364 4.71 -22.66 11.23
N SER A 365 4.50 -23.21 12.43
CA SER A 365 4.02 -22.42 13.57
C SER A 365 5.07 -21.43 14.09
N GLY A 366 4.63 -20.24 14.47
CA GLY A 366 5.42 -19.18 15.10
C GLY A 366 4.84 -18.69 16.42
N SER A 367 5.53 -17.75 17.05
CA SER A 367 5.13 -17.13 18.32
C SER A 367 5.08 -15.61 18.20
N TRP A 368 4.13 -14.98 18.89
CA TRP A 368 4.09 -13.52 19.03
C TRP A 368 5.30 -12.96 19.78
N ALA A 369 5.97 -13.79 20.60
CA ALA A 369 7.19 -13.40 21.31
C ALA A 369 8.37 -13.13 20.35
N ASP A 370 8.32 -13.66 19.13
CA ASP A 370 9.35 -13.47 18.10
C ASP A 370 9.10 -12.21 17.26
N VAL A 371 7.93 -11.58 17.41
CA VAL A 371 7.56 -10.37 16.66
C VAL A 371 8.10 -9.15 17.41
N PRO A 372 8.90 -8.28 16.76
CA PRO A 372 9.35 -7.06 17.42
C PRO A 372 8.16 -6.18 17.81
N SER A 373 8.31 -5.40 18.86
CA SER A 373 7.46 -4.23 19.13
C SER A 373 8.32 -2.98 19.04
N LEU A 374 7.71 -1.85 18.68
CA LEU A 374 8.37 -0.55 18.65
C LEU A 374 7.70 0.40 19.66
N PRO A 375 8.07 0.33 20.96
CA PRO A 375 7.58 1.29 21.94
C PRO A 375 7.93 2.71 21.50
N GLY A 376 6.92 3.59 21.48
CA GLY A 376 7.10 4.98 21.04
C GLY A 376 7.25 5.16 19.53
N GLY A 377 6.81 4.19 18.69
CA GLY A 377 6.94 4.16 17.23
C GLY A 377 6.32 5.32 16.44
N ASP A 378 6.88 6.50 16.69
CA ASP A 378 6.67 7.77 16.03
C ASP A 378 7.52 7.87 14.75
N LEU A 379 7.44 9.02 14.10
CA LEU A 379 8.14 9.26 12.84
C LEU A 379 9.66 9.14 13.00
N ASP A 380 10.22 9.77 14.03
CA ASP A 380 11.67 9.82 14.26
C ASP A 380 12.23 8.42 14.49
N THR A 381 11.53 7.60 15.29
CA THR A 381 11.90 6.20 15.51
C THR A 381 11.98 5.43 14.19
N LEU A 382 11.00 5.56 13.30
CA LEU A 382 11.00 4.85 12.02
C LEU A 382 12.05 5.41 11.05
N VAL A 383 12.27 6.72 11.04
CA VAL A 383 13.34 7.36 10.25
C VAL A 383 14.69 6.82 10.68
N ASP A 384 14.96 6.71 11.98
CA ASP A 384 16.20 6.14 12.53
C ASP A 384 16.39 4.67 12.15
N ARG A 385 15.31 3.87 12.18
CA ARG A 385 15.36 2.46 11.73
C ARG A 385 15.75 2.35 10.26
N VAL A 386 15.17 3.18 9.40
CA VAL A 386 15.49 3.19 7.97
C VAL A 386 16.92 3.67 7.74
N ARG A 387 17.37 4.69 8.48
CA ARG A 387 18.73 5.22 8.43
C ARG A 387 19.78 4.23 8.88
N ALA A 388 19.52 3.48 9.95
CA ALA A 388 20.39 2.40 10.42
C ALA A 388 20.62 1.32 9.34
N CYS A 389 19.69 1.19 8.39
CA CYS A 389 19.80 0.30 7.23
C CYS A 389 20.44 0.97 6.00
N GLY A 390 21.11 2.12 6.18
CA GLY A 390 21.81 2.85 5.12
C GLY A 390 20.90 3.51 4.08
N ARG A 391 19.65 3.81 4.46
CA ARG A 391 18.65 4.44 3.57
C ARG A 391 18.21 5.79 4.13
N GLU A 392 17.72 6.65 3.25
CA GLU A 392 17.21 7.97 3.63
C GLU A 392 15.70 8.00 3.44
N VAL A 393 15.01 8.78 4.26
CA VAL A 393 13.58 9.04 4.13
C VAL A 393 13.42 10.45 3.57
N ILE A 394 12.70 10.59 2.45
CA ILE A 394 12.41 11.87 1.82
C ILE A 394 10.91 12.12 1.91
N THR A 395 10.51 13.31 2.37
CA THR A 395 9.12 13.77 2.39
C THR A 395 8.90 14.84 1.34
N VAL A 396 7.74 14.82 0.69
CA VAL A 396 7.26 15.87 -0.22
C VAL A 396 5.87 16.29 0.25
N ASP A 397 5.71 17.59 0.52
CA ASP A 397 4.44 18.15 0.93
C ASP A 397 3.49 18.26 -0.28
N LEU A 398 2.33 17.59 -0.17
CA LEU A 398 1.26 17.62 -1.16
C LEU A 398 0.06 18.43 -0.69
N THR A 399 0.13 19.04 0.49
CA THR A 399 -1.01 19.71 1.12
C THR A 399 -1.53 20.83 0.22
N THR A 400 -2.78 20.72 -0.20
CA THR A 400 -3.44 21.74 -1.02
C THR A 400 -4.03 22.83 -0.13
N PRO A 401 -4.38 24.01 -0.69
CA PRO A 401 -5.08 25.05 0.06
C PRO A 401 -6.39 24.54 0.70
N GLU A 402 -7.13 23.67 0.00
CA GLU A 402 -8.37 23.08 0.50
C GLU A 402 -8.10 22.11 1.66
N ALA A 403 -7.05 21.30 1.59
CA ALA A 403 -6.65 20.42 2.68
C ALA A 403 -6.23 21.24 3.92
N THR A 404 -5.45 22.31 3.72
CA THR A 404 -5.08 23.26 4.78
C THR A 404 -6.31 23.88 5.43
N ALA A 405 -7.27 24.36 4.63
CA ALA A 405 -8.51 24.95 5.13
C ALA A 405 -9.36 23.95 5.95
N ALA A 406 -9.24 22.66 5.63
CA ALA A 406 -9.86 21.58 6.37
C ALA A 406 -9.05 21.06 7.58
N GLY A 407 -7.91 21.68 7.89
CA GLY A 407 -7.04 21.26 9.00
C GLY A 407 -6.35 19.92 8.76
N ALA A 408 -6.12 19.56 7.49
CA ALA A 408 -5.46 18.32 7.09
C ALA A 408 -4.16 18.60 6.33
N HIS A 409 -3.20 17.68 6.47
CA HIS A 409 -1.95 17.66 5.74
C HIS A 409 -1.86 16.40 4.89
N ALA A 410 -1.21 16.49 3.74
CA ALA A 410 -0.92 15.33 2.89
C ALA A 410 0.57 15.30 2.55
N VAL A 411 1.21 14.16 2.78
CA VAL A 411 2.65 13.98 2.56
C VAL A 411 2.88 12.74 1.71
N ARG A 412 3.81 12.88 0.77
CA ARG A 412 4.42 11.76 0.05
C ARG A 412 5.76 11.41 0.68
N VAL A 413 5.97 10.15 0.98
CA VAL A 413 7.23 9.59 1.48
C VAL A 413 7.89 8.75 0.37
N VAL A 414 9.19 8.98 0.17
CA VAL A 414 10.04 8.22 -0.75
C VAL A 414 11.24 7.69 0.02
N VAL A 415 11.46 6.39 -0.01
CA VAL A 415 12.65 5.73 0.57
C VAL A 415 13.43 5.07 -0.57
N PRO A 416 14.49 5.71 -1.11
CA PRO A 416 15.30 5.11 -2.16
C PRO A 416 15.86 3.76 -1.71
N GLY A 417 15.85 2.76 -2.60
CA GLY A 417 16.31 1.41 -2.30
C GLY A 417 15.23 0.46 -1.77
N THR A 418 13.96 0.89 -1.74
CA THR A 418 12.80 0.02 -1.48
C THR A 418 12.01 -0.28 -2.77
N VAL A 419 11.17 -1.32 -2.73
CA VAL A 419 10.25 -1.70 -3.81
C VAL A 419 8.81 -1.44 -3.38
N GLY A 420 8.07 -0.67 -4.17
CA GLY A 420 6.64 -0.45 -3.93
C GLY A 420 5.77 -1.60 -4.47
N ALA A 421 4.48 -1.56 -4.11
CA ALA A 421 3.49 -2.42 -4.73
C ALA A 421 3.33 -2.09 -6.22
N ALA A 422 3.22 -3.14 -7.03
CA ALA A 422 2.90 -3.04 -8.44
C ALA A 422 2.17 -4.31 -8.89
N PRO A 423 1.38 -4.23 -9.97
CA PRO A 423 0.86 -5.41 -10.64
C PRO A 423 2.00 -6.34 -11.08
N ALA A 424 1.76 -7.64 -11.13
CA ALA A 424 2.78 -8.64 -11.45
C ALA A 424 3.57 -8.35 -12.75
N ALA A 425 2.93 -7.77 -13.78
CA ALA A 425 3.60 -7.37 -15.02
C ALA A 425 4.71 -6.30 -14.80
N TYR A 426 4.57 -5.49 -13.75
CA TYR A 426 5.34 -4.28 -13.51
C TYR A 426 6.03 -4.24 -12.14
N LEU A 427 6.19 -5.37 -11.46
CA LEU A 427 7.03 -5.44 -10.25
C LEU A 427 8.50 -5.18 -10.63
N ALA A 428 9.12 -4.19 -9.98
CA ALA A 428 10.51 -3.81 -10.21
C ALA A 428 11.46 -4.91 -9.71
N ARG A 429 12.28 -5.48 -10.61
CA ARG A 429 13.26 -6.55 -10.29
C ARG A 429 14.72 -6.12 -10.47
N GLY A 430 14.96 -4.85 -10.79
CA GLY A 430 16.29 -4.26 -10.88
C GLY A 430 16.89 -3.99 -9.50
N GLY A 431 18.08 -3.38 -9.48
CA GLY A 431 18.70 -2.86 -8.25
C GLY A 431 19.04 -3.86 -7.15
N GLY A 432 18.86 -5.17 -7.34
CA GLY A 432 19.25 -6.21 -6.39
C GLY A 432 18.34 -6.38 -5.16
N ARG A 433 17.43 -5.43 -4.86
CA ARG A 433 16.60 -5.41 -3.65
C ARG A 433 15.92 -6.75 -3.35
N LEU A 434 15.05 -7.23 -4.26
CA LEU A 434 14.29 -8.48 -4.08
C LEU A 434 15.19 -9.73 -4.02
N ARG A 435 16.31 -9.71 -4.75
CA ARG A 435 17.24 -10.83 -4.88
C ARG A 435 18.08 -11.05 -3.64
N GLU A 436 18.55 -9.96 -3.04
CA GLU A 436 19.52 -9.99 -1.96
C GLU A 436 18.86 -9.96 -0.58
N ALA A 437 17.66 -9.38 -0.47
CA ALA A 437 16.99 -9.22 0.82
C ALA A 437 16.73 -10.57 1.52
N GLY A 438 16.28 -11.59 0.79
CA GLY A 438 16.07 -12.92 1.36
C GLY A 438 17.36 -13.56 1.92
N ALA A 439 18.53 -13.25 1.36
CA ALA A 439 19.80 -13.71 1.92
C ALA A 439 20.20 -12.93 3.17
N ARG A 440 20.02 -11.60 3.17
CA ARG A 440 20.26 -10.74 4.33
C ARG A 440 19.36 -11.10 5.52
N LEU A 441 18.12 -11.49 5.25
CA LEU A 441 17.14 -11.93 6.26
C LEU A 441 17.33 -13.40 6.69
N GLY A 442 18.30 -14.12 6.11
CA GLY A 442 18.55 -15.53 6.45
C GLY A 442 17.53 -16.53 5.88
N TRP A 443 16.57 -16.08 5.06
CA TRP A 443 15.61 -16.95 4.38
C TRP A 443 16.24 -17.84 3.29
N ARG A 444 17.40 -17.42 2.78
CA ARG A 444 18.15 -18.07 1.70
C ARG A 444 19.65 -18.05 2.03
N ALA A 445 20.37 -19.11 1.68
CA ALA A 445 21.83 -19.17 1.87
C ALA A 445 22.61 -18.22 0.95
N ARG A 446 22.00 -17.80 -0.18
CA ARG A 446 22.56 -16.87 -1.15
C ARG A 446 21.47 -15.99 -1.75
N ALA A 447 21.87 -14.89 -2.37
CA ALA A 447 20.96 -14.11 -3.19
C ALA A 447 20.37 -14.96 -4.33
N LEU A 448 19.08 -14.79 -4.61
CA LEU A 448 18.43 -15.43 -5.74
C LEU A 448 18.85 -14.75 -7.04
N GLY A 449 18.95 -15.51 -8.13
CA GLY A 449 18.97 -14.98 -9.48
C GLY A 449 17.58 -14.48 -9.88
N GLU A 450 17.51 -13.58 -10.86
CA GLU A 450 16.22 -12.98 -11.27
C GLU A 450 15.20 -14.03 -11.76
N LYS A 451 15.65 -15.12 -12.37
CA LYS A 451 14.82 -16.26 -12.81
C LYS A 451 14.29 -17.11 -11.66
N GLU A 452 14.92 -17.04 -10.49
CA GLU A 452 14.53 -17.81 -9.30
C GLU A 452 13.50 -17.03 -8.45
N LEU A 453 13.31 -15.74 -8.71
CA LEU A 453 12.27 -14.95 -8.05
C LEU A 453 10.88 -15.46 -8.45
N ASN A 454 10.00 -15.56 -7.46
CA ASN A 454 8.59 -15.80 -7.70
C ASN A 454 7.97 -14.61 -8.44
N THR A 455 7.33 -14.90 -9.57
CA THR A 455 6.59 -13.92 -10.38
C THR A 455 5.09 -14.17 -10.37
N PHE A 456 4.61 -15.14 -9.59
CA PHE A 456 3.18 -15.39 -9.46
C PHE A 456 2.50 -14.19 -8.77
N PRO A 457 1.33 -13.72 -9.21
CA PRO A 457 0.70 -12.54 -8.63
C PRO A 457 0.33 -12.71 -7.16
N MET A 458 0.46 -11.63 -6.38
CA MET A 458 0.07 -11.60 -4.97
C MET A 458 -1.46 -11.52 -4.81
N PRO A 459 -2.08 -12.20 -3.83
CA PRO A 459 -3.52 -12.12 -3.52
C PRO A 459 -3.90 -10.79 -2.85
N HIS A 460 -3.38 -9.68 -3.38
CA HIS A 460 -3.56 -8.34 -2.86
C HIS A 460 -3.77 -7.39 -4.04
N SER A 461 -4.57 -6.35 -3.81
CA SER A 461 -4.79 -5.28 -4.78
C SER A 461 -4.78 -3.93 -4.13
#